data_AF-A0A0K8U2K6-F1
#
_entry.id   AF-A0A0K8U2K6-F1
#
_cell.length_a   1.000
_cell.length_b   1.000
_cell.length_c   1.000
_cell.angle_alpha   90.00
_cell.angle_beta   90.00
_cell.angle_gamma   90.00
#
_symmetry.space_group_name_H-M   'P 1'
#
loop_
_entity.id
_entity.type
_entity.pdbx_description
1 polymer ?
#
loop_
_entity_poly.entity_id
_entity_poly.type
_entity_poly.pdbx_seq_one_letter_code
_entity_poly.pdbx_strand_id
1 'polypeptide(L)'
;MEMALNSDTNYQSLNEGNPFKKESEDFNIQDHDDTPGDSGIMIHMVPETNKARWNHIEDLDSFFTRMYNYHQKHGFSVIALDEIFQLCKFAFVVWLLTFTIYCINYQVLFGDSPPPSNHTKVTLRDVVIPTRQCIANFNAFTYLLFLLAILYFVVHFLRVVSLITQYMDMKKFYQTALHIDEKEIDNTTWHEVKMKIREVQSEQHMCIDKEQLTELDIYHRILRFKNYMVALMNKNLLPVKFNIPLLGEYVTLSRGLLFNIHFILFSKLKRISFIGSISIFMRFSTDRAI
;
A
#
# COMPACT_ATOMS: atom_id res chain seq x y z
N MET A 1 -42.27 3.48 -7.63
CA MET A 1 -42.00 4.89 -7.94
C MET A 1 -40.97 4.90 -9.05
N GLU A 2 -41.46 4.84 -10.30
CA GLU A 2 -40.63 5.05 -11.49
C GLU A 2 -40.09 6.48 -11.47
N MET A 3 -38.81 6.65 -11.80
CA MET A 3 -38.33 7.88 -12.45
C MET A 3 -37.23 7.49 -13.44
N ALA A 4 -37.68 7.44 -14.71
CA ALA A 4 -37.01 7.72 -15.98
C ALA A 4 -35.48 7.61 -16.07
N LEU A 5 -35.04 6.66 -16.91
CA LEU A 5 -33.87 6.82 -17.76
C LEU A 5 -34.03 8.06 -18.63
N ASN A 6 -33.05 8.97 -18.61
CA ASN A 6 -32.82 9.89 -19.72
C ASN A 6 -31.39 9.69 -20.22
N SER A 7 -31.27 8.98 -21.33
CA SER A 7 -30.09 8.91 -22.18
C SER A 7 -30.03 10.18 -23.02
N ASP A 8 -28.89 10.88 -22.96
CA ASP A 8 -28.23 11.57 -24.06
C ASP A 8 -27.36 12.70 -23.49
N THR A 9 -26.04 12.52 -23.52
CA THR A 9 -25.11 13.64 -23.40
C THR A 9 -24.09 13.46 -24.50
N ASN A 10 -24.32 14.19 -25.58
CA ASN A 10 -23.55 14.21 -26.80
C ASN A 10 -22.24 15.00 -26.54
N TYR A 11 -21.09 14.34 -26.60
CA TYR A 11 -19.77 14.93 -26.33
C TYR A 11 -19.21 15.78 -27.49
N GLN A 12 -20.00 16.08 -28.53
CA GLN A 12 -19.51 16.74 -29.75
C GLN A 12 -19.81 18.23 -29.90
N SER A 13 -20.38 18.92 -28.89
CA SER A 13 -20.78 20.34 -29.04
C SER A 13 -19.95 21.36 -28.23
N LEU A 14 -18.70 21.08 -27.88
CA LEU A 14 -17.82 22.05 -27.20
C LEU A 14 -16.59 22.49 -28.02
N ASN A 15 -16.61 22.30 -29.34
CA ASN A 15 -15.46 22.64 -30.20
C ASN A 15 -15.67 23.87 -31.11
N GLU A 16 -16.72 24.67 -30.88
CA GLU A 16 -16.88 25.96 -31.55
C GLU A 16 -16.76 27.09 -30.52
N GLY A 17 -15.62 27.78 -30.54
CA GLY A 17 -15.46 29.07 -29.86
C GLY A 17 -14.25 29.25 -28.95
N ASN A 18 -13.06 28.72 -29.28
CA ASN A 18 -11.84 29.08 -28.55
C ASN A 18 -10.97 30.09 -29.35
N PRO A 19 -10.83 31.35 -28.92
CA PRO A 19 -10.11 32.41 -29.66
C PRO A 19 -8.57 32.39 -29.51
N PHE A 20 -7.99 31.43 -28.77
CA PHE A 20 -6.55 31.35 -28.55
C PHE A 20 -5.82 30.62 -29.71
N LYS A 21 -5.71 31.25 -30.87
CA LYS A 21 -4.77 30.82 -31.93
C LYS A 21 -4.20 31.96 -32.78
N LYS A 22 -4.04 33.14 -32.21
CA LYS A 22 -3.32 34.26 -32.83
C LYS A 22 -2.56 35.04 -31.76
N GLU A 23 -1.28 34.69 -31.61
CA GLU A 23 -0.17 35.63 -31.37
C GLU A 23 1.07 34.78 -31.12
N SER A 24 1.64 34.31 -32.22
CA SER A 24 3.03 33.92 -32.32
C SER A 24 3.61 34.80 -33.40
N GLU A 25 4.14 35.96 -33.02
CA GLU A 25 5.20 36.69 -33.74
C GLU A 25 5.50 38.01 -33.02
N ASP A 26 6.79 38.27 -32.89
CA ASP A 26 7.45 39.56 -32.61
C ASP A 26 7.65 40.00 -31.14
N PHE A 27 8.83 39.70 -30.60
CA PHE A 27 9.52 40.67 -29.74
C PHE A 27 11.04 40.60 -29.90
N ASN A 28 11.57 41.72 -30.41
CA ASN A 28 12.98 42.01 -30.68
C ASN A 28 13.84 41.94 -29.40
N ILE A 29 15.06 41.42 -29.57
CA ILE A 29 16.15 41.49 -28.59
C ILE A 29 16.77 42.90 -28.70
N GLN A 30 16.70 43.68 -27.61
CA GLN A 30 17.53 44.87 -27.43
C GLN A 30 18.58 44.56 -26.37
N ASP A 31 19.83 44.43 -26.82
CA ASP A 31 21.00 44.37 -25.98
C ASP A 31 21.23 45.74 -25.31
N HIS A 32 21.16 45.78 -23.99
CA HIS A 32 21.71 46.87 -23.19
C HIS A 32 22.75 46.29 -22.22
N ASP A 33 24.00 46.39 -22.65
CA ASP A 33 25.17 46.33 -21.78
C ASP A 33 25.14 47.55 -20.86
N ASP A 34 25.12 47.32 -19.54
CA ASP A 34 25.68 48.23 -18.54
C ASP A 34 25.81 47.49 -17.21
N THR A 35 27.05 47.12 -16.86
CA THR A 35 27.43 46.69 -15.50
C THR A 35 28.06 47.88 -14.79
N PRO A 36 27.72 48.10 -13.51
CA PRO A 36 28.78 48.25 -12.52
C PRO A 36 28.52 47.34 -11.31
N GLY A 37 29.59 46.67 -10.90
CA GLY A 37 29.56 45.66 -9.85
C GLY A 37 29.17 46.21 -8.48
N ASP A 38 28.33 45.45 -7.80
CA ASP A 38 28.55 45.14 -6.41
C ASP A 38 28.24 43.65 -6.20
N SER A 39 29.22 42.95 -5.67
CA SER A 39 29.21 41.50 -5.46
C SER A 39 28.38 41.17 -4.22
N GLY A 40 27.08 41.40 -4.30
CA GLY A 40 26.11 40.84 -3.38
C GLY A 40 25.55 39.57 -3.99
N ILE A 41 26.22 38.42 -3.78
CA ILE A 41 25.55 37.14 -3.97
C ILE A 41 24.41 37.11 -2.95
N MET A 42 23.20 37.53 -3.35
CA MET A 42 21.99 37.18 -2.62
C MET A 42 21.77 35.69 -2.82
N ILE A 43 22.48 34.89 -2.00
CA ILE A 43 22.02 33.55 -1.68
C ILE A 43 20.69 33.78 -0.99
N HIS A 44 19.59 33.62 -1.74
CA HIS A 44 18.29 33.42 -1.14
C HIS A 44 18.40 32.11 -0.36
N MET A 45 18.88 32.20 0.89
CA MET A 45 18.74 31.14 1.87
C MET A 45 17.23 31.01 2.09
N VAL A 46 16.60 30.17 1.25
CA VAL A 46 15.33 29.55 1.62
C VAL A 46 15.62 28.96 3.00
N PRO A 47 14.87 29.32 4.06
CA PRO A 47 15.03 28.65 5.33
C PRO A 47 14.83 27.15 5.07
N GLU A 48 15.92 26.37 5.10
CA GLU A 48 15.87 24.92 4.96
C GLU A 48 15.33 24.32 6.25
N THR A 49 14.08 24.63 6.54
CA THR A 49 13.33 24.03 7.64
C THR A 49 12.01 23.52 7.06
N ASN A 50 12.03 22.23 6.71
CA ASN A 50 10.87 21.39 6.37
C ASN A 50 10.07 21.68 5.07
N LYS A 51 10.15 22.86 4.45
CA LYS A 51 9.39 23.15 3.21
C LYS A 51 9.79 22.28 2.02
N ALA A 52 11.05 21.88 1.93
CA ALA A 52 11.55 21.10 0.80
C ALA A 52 11.14 19.61 0.81
N ARG A 53 10.72 19.03 1.95
CA ARG A 53 10.56 17.57 2.05
C ARG A 53 9.40 17.03 1.21
N TRP A 54 8.36 17.84 1.01
CA TRP A 54 7.14 17.44 0.29
C TRP A 54 6.97 18.17 -1.03
N ASN A 55 7.96 18.97 -1.43
CA ASN A 55 8.00 19.57 -2.75
C ASN A 55 8.15 18.47 -3.80
N HIS A 56 7.29 18.49 -4.82
CA HIS A 56 7.32 17.56 -5.94
C HIS A 56 7.31 16.07 -5.58
N ILE A 57 6.11 15.53 -5.37
CA ILE A 57 5.94 14.10 -5.12
C ILE A 57 5.91 13.33 -6.44
N GLU A 58 6.86 12.41 -6.66
CA GLU A 58 6.95 11.61 -7.91
C GLU A 58 5.70 10.76 -8.19
N ASP A 59 5.08 10.18 -7.14
CA ASP A 59 3.91 9.32 -7.25
C ASP A 59 2.76 9.83 -6.38
N LEU A 60 2.13 10.90 -6.88
CA LEU A 60 0.99 11.55 -6.23
C LEU A 60 -0.21 10.59 -6.04
N ASP A 61 -0.46 9.67 -6.97
CA ASP A 61 -1.58 8.73 -6.87
C ASP A 61 -1.41 7.81 -5.64
N SER A 62 -0.22 7.21 -5.51
CA SER A 62 0.12 6.39 -4.35
C SER A 62 0.15 7.22 -3.07
N PHE A 63 0.60 8.48 -3.14
CA PHE A 63 0.64 9.39 -1.98
C PHE A 63 -0.77 9.71 -1.46
N PHE A 64 -1.69 10.18 -2.32
CA PHE A 64 -3.06 10.47 -1.91
C PHE A 64 -3.80 9.21 -1.46
N THR A 65 -3.56 8.07 -2.11
CA THR A 65 -4.14 6.79 -1.67
C THR A 65 -3.67 6.39 -0.28
N ARG A 66 -2.37 6.50 0.01
CA ARG A 66 -1.83 6.24 1.36
C ARG A 66 -2.36 7.23 2.38
N MET A 67 -2.47 8.50 2.02
CA MET A 67 -2.99 9.54 2.89
C MET A 67 -4.45 9.28 3.29
N TYR A 68 -5.28 8.93 2.31
CA TYR A 68 -6.66 8.52 2.52
C TYR A 68 -6.72 7.28 3.42
N ASN A 69 -5.96 6.23 3.12
CA ASN A 69 -5.94 5.02 3.93
C ASN A 69 -5.45 5.27 5.36
N TYR A 70 -4.50 6.19 5.55
CA TYR A 70 -4.00 6.58 6.87
C TYR A 70 -5.12 7.17 7.74
N HIS A 71 -5.94 8.06 7.17
CA HIS A 71 -7.12 8.61 7.83
C HIS A 71 -8.17 7.53 8.11
N GLN A 72 -8.52 6.73 7.10
CA GLN A 72 -9.59 5.72 7.24
C GLN A 72 -9.23 4.56 8.18
N LYS A 73 -7.94 4.30 8.39
CA LYS A 73 -7.45 3.29 9.34
C LYS A 73 -7.09 3.85 10.71
N HIS A 74 -7.52 5.07 11.05
CA HIS A 74 -7.34 5.66 12.38
C HIS A 74 -5.86 5.87 12.78
N GLY A 75 -5.01 6.24 11.82
CA GLY A 75 -3.63 6.64 12.09
C GLY A 75 -2.58 5.52 12.08
N PHE A 76 -1.37 5.85 12.51
CA PHE A 76 -0.18 5.00 12.33
C PHE A 76 -0.22 3.75 13.22
N SER A 77 -0.50 3.92 14.52
CA SER A 77 -0.41 2.82 15.47
C SER A 77 -1.33 1.64 15.11
N VAL A 78 -2.56 1.92 14.69
CA VAL A 78 -3.52 0.88 14.28
C VAL A 78 -3.04 0.13 13.04
N ILE A 79 -2.52 0.86 12.05
CA ILE A 79 -1.96 0.27 10.82
C ILE A 79 -0.76 -0.60 11.14
N ALA A 80 0.19 -0.11 11.93
CA ALA A 80 1.38 -0.85 12.30
C ALA A 80 1.04 -2.13 13.07
N LEU A 81 0.10 -2.05 14.02
CA LEU A 81 -0.36 -3.21 14.77
C LEU A 81 -1.07 -4.24 13.88
N ASP A 82 -1.94 -3.81 12.95
CA ASP A 82 -2.61 -4.69 11.99
C ASP A 82 -1.59 -5.48 11.16
N GLU A 83 -0.59 -4.81 10.58
CA GLU A 83 0.45 -5.46 9.77
C GLU A 83 1.35 -6.40 10.61
N ILE A 84 1.69 -6.03 11.85
CA ILE A 84 2.44 -6.89 12.77
C ILE A 84 1.61 -8.14 13.11
N PHE A 85 0.33 -7.98 13.44
CA PHE A 85 -0.55 -9.12 13.72
C PHE A 85 -0.74 -10.01 12.50
N GLN A 86 -0.75 -9.46 11.28
CA GLN A 86 -0.77 -10.27 10.06
C GLN A 86 0.48 -11.16 9.93
N LEU A 87 1.66 -10.64 10.27
CA LEU A 87 2.89 -11.41 10.30
C LEU A 87 2.87 -12.49 11.40
N CYS A 88 2.43 -12.14 12.60
CA CYS A 88 2.27 -13.07 13.72
C CYS A 88 1.28 -14.18 13.40
N LYS A 89 0.14 -13.86 12.75
CA LYS A 89 -0.86 -14.86 12.33
C LYS A 89 -0.26 -15.89 11.39
N PHE A 90 0.53 -15.46 10.41
CA PHE A 90 1.20 -16.40 9.50
C PHE A 90 2.16 -17.34 10.24
N ALA A 91 3.05 -16.77 11.08
CA ALA A 91 4.00 -17.56 11.86
C ALA A 91 3.29 -18.54 12.82
N PHE A 92 2.23 -18.07 13.48
CA PHE A 92 1.41 -18.87 14.38
C PHE A 92 0.73 -20.03 13.66
N VAL A 93 0.16 -19.81 12.47
CA VAL A 93 -0.49 -20.87 11.68
C VAL A 93 0.54 -21.92 11.27
N VAL A 94 1.70 -21.52 10.74
CA VAL A 94 2.77 -22.47 10.38
C VAL A 94 3.21 -23.28 11.60
N TRP A 95 3.48 -22.61 12.73
CA TRP A 95 3.87 -23.26 13.97
C TRP A 95 2.80 -24.24 14.48
N LEU A 96 1.53 -23.83 14.50
CA LEU A 96 0.41 -24.64 15.01
C LEU A 96 0.20 -25.88 14.15
N LEU A 97 0.26 -25.75 12.82
CA LEU A 97 0.15 -26.90 11.91
C LEU A 97 1.29 -27.88 12.14
N THR A 98 2.54 -27.42 12.20
CA THR A 98 3.68 -28.32 12.45
C THR A 98 3.58 -28.98 13.83
N PHE A 99 3.27 -28.20 14.86
CA PHE A 99 3.14 -28.72 16.23
C PHE A 99 2.08 -29.82 16.29
N THR A 100 0.92 -29.59 15.69
CA THR A 100 -0.18 -30.54 15.68
C THR A 100 0.18 -31.81 14.91
N ILE A 101 0.81 -31.69 13.74
CA ILE A 101 1.14 -32.84 12.88
C ILE A 101 2.27 -33.70 13.46
N TYR A 102 3.34 -33.09 13.99
CA TYR A 102 4.59 -33.80 14.32
C TYR A 102 4.87 -33.92 15.82
N CYS A 103 4.40 -32.98 16.64
CA CYS A 103 4.77 -32.91 18.04
C CYS A 103 3.68 -33.43 19.00
N ILE A 104 2.55 -33.92 18.49
CA ILE A 104 1.47 -34.52 19.27
C ILE A 104 1.48 -36.05 19.06
N ASN A 105 1.58 -36.80 20.15
CA ASN A 105 1.39 -38.24 20.14
C ASN A 105 -0.10 -38.58 20.21
N TYR A 106 -0.72 -38.77 19.04
CA TYR A 106 -2.14 -39.09 18.93
C TYR A 106 -2.52 -40.44 19.54
N GLN A 107 -1.61 -41.42 19.58
CA GLN A 107 -1.91 -42.75 20.16
C GLN A 107 -2.11 -42.65 21.68
N VAL A 108 -1.27 -41.86 22.37
CA VAL A 108 -1.43 -41.60 23.81
C VAL A 108 -2.64 -40.69 24.06
N LEU A 109 -2.91 -39.73 23.17
CA LEU A 109 -4.04 -38.82 23.29
C LEU A 109 -5.40 -39.53 23.17
N PHE A 110 -5.52 -40.49 22.26
CA PHE A 110 -6.76 -41.26 22.04
C PHE A 110 -6.88 -42.52 22.90
N GLY A 111 -5.84 -42.88 23.66
CA GLY A 111 -5.86 -44.01 24.59
C GLY A 111 -5.50 -45.36 23.97
N ASP A 112 -4.93 -45.37 22.77
CA ASP A 112 -4.43 -46.59 22.11
C ASP A 112 -3.13 -47.12 22.75
N SER A 113 -2.37 -46.23 23.40
CA SER A 113 -1.09 -46.53 24.06
C SER A 113 -1.06 -45.97 25.50
N PRO A 114 -0.50 -46.70 26.48
CA PRO A 114 -0.35 -46.18 27.84
C PRO A 114 0.63 -44.99 27.89
N PRO A 115 0.46 -44.06 28.86
CA PRO A 115 1.36 -42.93 29.00
C PRO A 115 2.80 -43.40 29.33
N PRO A 116 3.84 -42.70 28.83
CA PRO A 116 5.24 -43.05 29.09
C PRO A 116 5.64 -42.86 30.55
N SER A 117 4.94 -41.96 31.26
CA SER A 117 5.04 -41.84 32.71
C SER A 117 4.00 -42.83 33.30
N ASN A 118 4.43 -43.74 34.19
CA ASN A 118 3.64 -44.84 34.78
C ASN A 118 2.46 -44.38 35.67
N HIS A 119 1.80 -43.27 35.33
CA HIS A 119 0.61 -42.74 35.98
C HIS A 119 -0.65 -43.23 35.26
N THR A 120 -1.74 -43.38 36.01
CA THR A 120 -3.03 -43.88 35.49
C THR A 120 -3.83 -42.82 34.71
N LYS A 121 -3.45 -41.55 34.79
CA LYS A 121 -4.13 -40.44 34.13
C LYS A 121 -3.21 -39.80 33.09
N VAL A 122 -3.69 -39.71 31.86
CA VAL A 122 -2.99 -39.03 30.76
C VAL A 122 -2.98 -37.53 31.02
N THR A 123 -1.80 -36.92 31.05
CA THR A 123 -1.65 -35.47 31.14
C THR A 123 -1.24 -34.87 29.79
N LEU A 124 -1.50 -33.58 29.56
CA LEU A 124 -1.08 -32.91 28.31
C LEU A 124 0.44 -32.99 28.08
N ARG A 125 1.24 -33.08 29.15
CA ARG A 125 2.70 -33.22 29.04
C ARG A 125 3.12 -34.57 28.47
N ASP A 126 2.33 -35.62 28.71
CA ASP A 126 2.61 -36.97 28.19
C ASP A 126 2.32 -37.09 26.70
N VAL A 127 1.45 -36.22 26.17
CA VAL A 127 1.03 -36.18 24.77
C VAL A 127 2.02 -35.40 23.90
N VAL A 128 2.69 -34.40 24.48
CA VAL A 128 3.64 -33.54 23.73
C VAL A 128 4.99 -34.23 23.63
N ILE A 129 5.38 -34.56 22.40
CA ILE A 129 6.65 -35.20 22.09
C ILE A 129 7.81 -34.20 22.31
N PRO A 130 8.94 -34.59 22.90
CA PRO A 130 10.11 -33.73 23.03
C PRO A 130 10.58 -33.16 21.68
N THR A 131 10.98 -31.88 21.66
CA THR A 131 11.33 -31.14 20.43
C THR A 131 12.36 -31.85 19.54
N ARG A 132 13.37 -32.48 20.16
CA ARG A 132 14.40 -33.25 19.43
C ARG A 132 13.81 -34.41 18.63
N GLN A 133 12.86 -35.15 19.20
CA GLN A 133 12.20 -36.27 18.52
C GLN A 133 11.20 -35.76 17.48
N CYS A 134 10.48 -34.67 17.77
CA CYS A 134 9.58 -34.04 16.81
C CYS A 134 10.30 -33.63 15.52
N ILE A 135 11.47 -32.97 15.63
CA ILE A 135 12.28 -32.55 14.47
C ILE A 135 12.90 -33.75 13.75
N ALA A 136 13.26 -34.82 14.48
CA ALA A 136 13.82 -36.02 13.86
C ALA A 136 12.82 -36.75 12.95
N ASN A 137 11.52 -36.57 13.17
CA ASN A 137 10.45 -37.16 12.37
C ASN A 137 10.11 -36.34 11.10
N PHE A 138 10.88 -35.29 10.80
CA PHE A 138 10.62 -34.48 9.61
C PHE A 138 11.08 -35.18 8.34
N ASN A 139 10.17 -35.22 7.35
CA ASN A 139 10.47 -35.74 6.02
C ASN A 139 11.06 -34.64 5.13
N ALA A 140 11.69 -35.02 4.01
CA ALA A 140 12.25 -34.07 3.04
C ALA A 140 11.19 -33.06 2.52
N PHE A 141 9.95 -33.51 2.34
CA PHE A 141 8.84 -32.64 1.95
C PHE A 141 8.53 -31.57 3.01
N THR A 142 8.60 -31.92 4.30
CA THR A 142 8.40 -30.99 5.42
C THR A 142 9.47 -29.90 5.42
N TYR A 143 10.73 -30.27 5.20
CA TYR A 143 11.82 -29.30 5.05
C TYR A 143 11.64 -28.38 3.84
N LEU A 144 11.18 -28.91 2.70
CA LEU A 144 10.84 -28.10 1.52
C LEU A 144 9.74 -27.08 1.83
N LEU A 145 8.66 -27.50 2.51
CA LEU A 145 7.58 -26.60 2.92
C LEU A 145 8.07 -25.50 3.87
N PHE A 146 8.94 -25.84 4.83
CA PHE A 146 9.54 -24.84 5.71
C PHE A 146 10.43 -23.84 4.95
N LEU A 147 11.21 -24.30 3.99
CA LEU A 147 12.03 -23.43 3.14
C LEU A 147 11.15 -22.42 2.38
N LEU A 148 10.05 -22.88 1.79
CA LEU A 148 9.09 -22.02 1.11
C LEU A 148 8.40 -21.05 2.07
N ALA A 149 8.02 -21.52 3.26
CA ALA A 149 7.39 -20.70 4.29
C ALA A 149 8.34 -19.60 4.80
N ILE A 150 9.61 -19.92 5.02
CA ILE A 150 10.64 -18.95 5.43
C ILE A 150 10.90 -17.93 4.32
N LEU A 151 11.04 -18.38 3.07
CA LEU A 151 11.22 -17.48 1.93
C LEU A 151 10.05 -16.49 1.81
N TYR A 152 8.82 -16.99 1.87
CA TYR A 152 7.62 -16.17 1.87
C TYR A 152 7.59 -15.21 3.08
N PHE A 153 7.93 -15.70 4.27
CA PHE A 153 7.96 -14.89 5.49
C PHE A 153 8.95 -13.72 5.38
N VAL A 154 10.15 -13.96 4.86
CA VAL A 154 11.15 -12.91 4.64
C VAL A 154 10.65 -11.87 3.63
N VAL A 155 10.08 -12.32 2.50
CA VAL A 155 9.48 -11.42 1.50
C VAL A 155 8.38 -10.57 2.13
N HIS A 156 7.49 -11.20 2.90
CA HIS A 156 6.38 -10.53 3.57
C HIS A 156 6.88 -9.55 4.64
N PHE A 157 7.86 -9.94 5.45
CA PHE A 157 8.49 -9.08 6.44
C PHE A 157 9.10 -7.83 5.82
N LEU A 158 9.90 -7.98 4.76
CA LEU A 158 10.50 -6.84 4.04
C LEU A 158 9.43 -5.90 3.48
N ARG A 159 8.33 -6.46 2.95
CA ARG A 159 7.18 -5.67 2.48
C ARG A 159 6.54 -4.90 3.62
N VAL A 160 6.31 -5.52 4.77
CA VAL A 160 5.73 -4.86 5.96
C VAL A 160 6.65 -3.75 6.47
N VAL A 161 7.96 -3.98 6.54
CA VAL A 161 8.92 -2.94 6.93
C VAL A 161 8.86 -1.74 5.97
N SER A 162 8.87 -1.98 4.65
CA SER A 162 8.72 -0.89 3.67
C SER A 162 7.40 -0.14 3.84
N LEU A 163 6.31 -0.86 4.10
CA LEU A 163 4.99 -0.27 4.32
C LEU A 163 4.96 0.60 5.59
N ILE A 164 5.54 0.11 6.70
CA ILE A 164 5.67 0.86 7.95
C ILE A 164 6.47 2.14 7.72
N THR A 165 7.60 2.10 7.02
CA THR A 165 8.37 3.29 6.70
C THR A 165 7.55 4.31 5.89
N GLN A 166 6.80 3.86 4.89
CA GLN A 166 5.92 4.74 4.11
C GLN A 166 4.82 5.40 4.96
N TYR A 167 4.23 4.67 5.90
CA TYR A 167 3.23 5.25 6.80
C TYR A 167 3.82 6.10 7.93
N MET A 168 5.06 5.85 8.33
CA MET A 168 5.81 6.75 9.21
C MET A 168 6.04 8.10 8.54
N ASP A 169 6.38 8.10 7.25
CA ASP A 169 6.51 9.35 6.50
C ASP A 169 5.15 10.05 6.33
N MET A 170 4.08 9.30 6.08
CA MET A 170 2.73 9.85 6.06
C MET A 170 2.32 10.45 7.42
N LYS A 171 2.66 9.80 8.54
CA LYS A 171 2.46 10.36 9.89
C LYS A 171 3.15 11.72 10.03
N LYS A 172 4.42 11.82 9.62
CA LYS A 172 5.14 13.10 9.65
C LYS A 172 4.48 14.14 8.72
N PHE A 173 3.89 13.74 7.61
CA PHE A 173 3.16 14.65 6.72
C PHE A 173 1.92 15.22 7.43
N TYR A 174 1.11 14.38 8.09
CA TYR A 174 -0.04 14.84 8.86
C TYR A 174 0.34 15.80 9.98
N GLN A 175 1.40 15.52 10.73
CA GLN A 175 1.82 16.35 11.85
C GLN A 175 2.50 17.65 11.42
N THR A 176 3.40 17.60 10.42
CA THR A 176 4.21 18.75 10.04
C THR A 176 3.53 19.65 9.01
N ALA A 177 2.83 19.08 8.02
CA ALA A 177 2.25 19.85 6.92
C ALA A 177 0.75 20.15 7.15
N LEU A 178 -0.03 19.18 7.64
CA LEU A 178 -1.47 19.40 7.88
C LEU A 178 -1.76 19.95 9.28
N HIS A 179 -0.78 19.89 10.18
CA HIS A 179 -0.94 20.23 11.59
C HIS A 179 -2.12 19.50 12.22
N ILE A 180 -2.20 18.18 12.00
CA ILE A 180 -3.17 17.27 12.64
C ILE A 180 -2.37 16.27 13.48
N ASP A 181 -2.63 16.26 14.79
CA ASP A 181 -2.03 15.30 15.69
C ASP A 181 -2.70 13.92 15.60
N GLU A 182 -1.97 12.86 15.95
CA GLU A 182 -2.47 11.47 15.83
C GLU A 182 -3.74 11.23 16.66
N LYS A 183 -3.89 11.94 17.79
CA LYS A 183 -5.07 11.85 18.66
C LYS A 183 -6.30 12.55 18.07
N GLU A 184 -6.10 13.45 17.11
CA GLU A 184 -7.16 14.26 16.51
C GLU A 184 -7.68 13.65 15.20
N ILE A 185 -6.99 12.63 14.67
CA ILE A 185 -7.38 11.96 13.41
C ILE A 185 -8.83 11.46 13.47
N ASP A 186 -9.25 10.87 14.60
CA ASP A 186 -10.60 10.35 14.76
C ASP A 186 -11.68 11.43 14.86
N ASN A 187 -11.27 12.65 15.25
CA ASN A 187 -12.17 13.81 15.38
C ASN A 187 -12.20 14.65 14.11
N THR A 188 -11.27 14.43 13.18
CA THR A 188 -11.15 15.19 11.94
C THR A 188 -11.93 14.51 10.83
N THR A 189 -12.73 15.25 10.07
CA THR A 189 -13.42 14.67 8.92
C THR A 189 -12.51 14.61 7.70
N TRP A 190 -12.78 13.66 6.78
CA TRP A 190 -12.05 13.62 5.50
C TRP A 190 -12.21 14.91 4.69
N HIS A 191 -13.33 15.63 4.85
CA HIS A 191 -13.52 16.93 4.21
C HIS A 191 -12.54 17.99 4.74
N GLU A 192 -12.37 18.08 6.05
CA GLU A 192 -11.37 18.98 6.67
C GLU A 192 -9.94 18.63 6.23
N VAL A 193 -9.62 17.34 6.15
CA VAL A 193 -8.31 16.89 5.64
C VAL A 193 -8.10 17.35 4.19
N LYS A 194 -9.10 17.22 3.32
CA LYS A 194 -9.02 17.76 1.95
C LYS A 194 -8.81 19.27 1.91
N MET A 195 -9.46 20.03 2.78
CA MET A 195 -9.28 21.48 2.84
C MET A 195 -7.84 21.84 3.19
N LYS A 196 -7.28 21.24 4.25
CA LYS A 196 -5.87 21.42 4.65
C LYS A 196 -4.89 21.01 3.54
N ILE A 197 -5.15 19.93 2.80
CA ILE A 197 -4.31 19.51 1.66
C ILE A 197 -4.26 20.59 0.58
N ARG A 198 -5.38 21.26 0.30
CA ARG A 198 -5.45 22.32 -0.71
C ARG A 198 -4.67 23.56 -0.30
N GLU A 199 -4.71 23.92 0.98
CA GLU A 199 -3.89 24.97 1.58
C GLU A 199 -2.40 24.63 1.44
N VAL A 200 -1.99 23.43 1.88
CA VAL A 200 -0.61 22.94 1.76
C VAL A 200 -0.13 22.91 0.31
N GLN A 201 -1.00 22.57 -0.65
CA GLN A 201 -0.63 22.59 -2.06
C GLN A 201 -0.25 23.99 -2.54
N SER A 202 -0.96 25.03 -2.07
CA SER A 202 -0.65 26.41 -2.45
C SER A 202 0.68 26.90 -1.85
N GLU A 203 1.13 26.30 -0.75
CA GLU A 203 2.37 26.68 -0.05
C GLU A 203 3.58 25.83 -0.45
N GLN A 204 3.38 24.53 -0.68
CA GLN A 204 4.45 23.53 -0.85
C GLN A 204 4.46 22.88 -2.24
N HIS A 205 3.58 23.29 -3.18
CA HIS A 205 3.55 22.82 -4.56
C HIS A 205 3.81 21.30 -4.72
N MET A 206 3.12 20.47 -3.92
CA MET A 206 3.30 19.02 -3.91
C MET A 206 3.04 18.40 -5.30
N CYS A 207 2.05 18.95 -6.00
CA CYS A 207 1.83 18.75 -7.43
C CYS A 207 2.49 19.89 -8.23
N ILE A 208 3.41 19.56 -9.16
CA ILE A 208 4.04 20.56 -10.04
C ILE A 208 3.04 21.06 -11.09
N ASP A 209 2.25 20.15 -11.66
CA ASP A 209 1.44 20.45 -12.85
C ASP A 209 0.23 21.37 -12.57
N LYS A 210 -0.05 21.67 -11.29
CA LYS A 210 -1.22 22.46 -10.88
C LYS A 210 -0.89 23.29 -9.63
N GLU A 211 -1.05 24.60 -9.73
CA GLU A 211 -0.91 25.51 -8.58
C GLU A 211 -1.96 25.25 -7.50
N GLN A 212 -3.19 24.87 -7.90
CA GLN A 212 -4.28 24.53 -6.98
C GLN A 212 -4.86 23.15 -7.30
N LEU A 213 -5.06 22.35 -6.24
CA LEU A 213 -5.76 21.07 -6.33
C LEU A 213 -7.26 21.26 -6.08
N THR A 214 -8.09 20.66 -6.94
CA THR A 214 -9.53 20.55 -6.70
C THR A 214 -9.84 19.29 -5.90
N GLU A 215 -11.00 19.25 -5.24
CA GLU A 215 -11.44 18.02 -4.56
C GLU A 215 -11.60 16.86 -5.55
N LEU A 216 -12.11 17.16 -6.74
CA LEU A 216 -12.31 16.16 -7.81
C LEU A 216 -10.97 15.55 -8.25
N ASP A 217 -9.91 16.35 -8.34
CA ASP A 217 -8.56 15.84 -8.67
C ASP A 217 -8.07 14.83 -7.62
N ILE A 218 -8.27 15.12 -6.33
CA ILE A 218 -7.89 14.22 -5.23
C ILE A 218 -8.68 12.91 -5.33
N TYR A 219 -10.00 12.98 -5.55
CA TYR A 219 -10.84 11.79 -5.73
C TYR A 219 -10.41 10.96 -6.92
N HIS A 220 -10.17 11.58 -8.08
CA HIS A 220 -9.73 10.87 -9.28
C HIS A 220 -8.40 10.16 -9.06
N ARG A 221 -7.46 10.76 -8.33
CA ARG A 221 -6.17 10.11 -8.01
C ARG A 221 -6.35 8.92 -7.05
N ILE A 222 -7.15 9.06 -5.99
CA ILE A 222 -7.40 7.98 -5.03
C ILE A 222 -8.17 6.82 -5.67
N LEU A 223 -9.19 7.13 -6.47
CA LEU A 223 -10.13 6.14 -7.00
C LEU A 223 -9.77 5.63 -8.39
N ARG A 224 -8.70 6.13 -9.02
CA ARG A 224 -8.31 5.83 -10.42
C ARG A 224 -8.49 4.36 -10.77
N PHE A 225 -7.82 3.47 -10.04
CA PHE A 225 -7.85 2.02 -10.31
C PHE A 225 -9.20 1.38 -9.99
N LYS A 226 -9.90 1.84 -8.94
CA LYS A 226 -11.23 1.33 -8.58
C LYS A 226 -12.26 1.68 -9.67
N ASN A 227 -12.22 2.91 -10.16
CA ASN A 227 -13.11 3.37 -11.24
C ASN A 227 -12.88 2.58 -12.53
N TYR A 228 -11.62 2.28 -12.87
CA TYR A 228 -11.33 1.38 -14.00
C TYR A 228 -11.88 -0.03 -13.78
N MET A 229 -11.71 -0.61 -12.60
CA MET A 229 -12.25 -1.95 -12.31
C MET A 229 -13.78 -2.00 -12.41
N VAL A 230 -14.47 -0.99 -11.87
CA VAL A 230 -15.93 -0.89 -11.99
C VAL A 230 -16.36 -0.78 -13.45
N ALA A 231 -15.67 0.05 -14.25
CA ALA A 231 -15.96 0.19 -15.67
C ALA A 231 -15.74 -1.13 -16.45
N LEU A 232 -14.66 -1.88 -16.17
CA LEU A 232 -14.38 -3.17 -16.80
C LEU A 232 -15.45 -4.22 -16.47
N MET A 233 -15.90 -4.26 -15.21
CA MET A 233 -16.97 -5.16 -14.77
C MET A 233 -18.31 -4.79 -15.41
N ASN A 234 -18.69 -3.51 -15.39
CA ASN A 234 -19.96 -3.04 -15.95
C ASN A 234 -20.05 -3.25 -17.46
N LYS A 235 -18.91 -3.16 -18.16
CA LYS A 235 -18.82 -3.45 -19.60
C LYS A 235 -18.67 -4.93 -19.93
N ASN A 236 -18.74 -5.82 -18.94
CA ASN A 236 -18.56 -7.27 -19.10
C ASN A 236 -17.25 -7.64 -19.81
N LEU A 237 -16.18 -6.85 -19.62
CA LEU A 237 -14.87 -7.09 -20.24
C LEU A 237 -14.05 -8.15 -19.48
N LEU A 238 -14.49 -8.52 -18.27
CA LEU A 238 -13.86 -9.53 -17.44
C LEU A 238 -14.71 -10.82 -17.44
N PRO A 239 -14.10 -11.99 -17.68
CA PRO A 239 -14.81 -13.27 -17.71
C PRO A 239 -15.12 -13.74 -16.28
N VAL A 240 -16.07 -13.09 -15.61
CA VAL A 240 -16.49 -13.42 -14.23
C VAL A 240 -17.72 -14.34 -14.17
N LYS A 241 -18.34 -14.60 -15.34
CA LYS A 241 -19.55 -15.40 -15.50
C LYS A 241 -19.19 -16.73 -16.13
N PHE A 242 -19.54 -17.82 -15.46
CA PHE A 242 -19.29 -19.18 -15.93
C PHE A 242 -20.61 -19.95 -15.99
N ASN A 243 -20.83 -20.70 -17.06
CA ASN A 243 -21.99 -21.58 -17.13
C ASN A 243 -21.58 -22.99 -16.69
N ILE A 244 -22.08 -23.41 -15.52
CA ILE A 244 -21.79 -24.74 -14.98
C ILE A 244 -22.90 -25.68 -15.44
N PRO A 245 -22.57 -26.81 -16.10
CA PRO A 245 -23.57 -27.80 -16.47
C PRO A 245 -24.41 -28.20 -15.25
N LEU A 246 -25.74 -28.24 -15.41
CA LEU A 246 -26.75 -28.57 -14.37
C LEU A 246 -27.01 -27.48 -13.29
N LEU A 247 -26.12 -26.51 -13.11
CA LEU A 247 -26.23 -25.47 -12.07
C LEU A 247 -26.51 -24.06 -12.63
N GLY A 248 -26.31 -23.85 -13.94
CA GLY A 248 -26.58 -22.58 -14.61
C GLY A 248 -25.44 -21.57 -14.51
N GLU A 249 -25.76 -20.27 -14.64
CA GLU A 249 -24.79 -19.18 -14.60
C GLU A 249 -24.30 -18.92 -13.17
N TYR A 250 -23.00 -19.06 -12.96
CA TYR A 250 -22.31 -18.78 -11.71
C TYR A 250 -21.36 -17.59 -11.88
N VAL A 251 -21.49 -16.60 -11.00
CA VAL A 251 -20.65 -15.40 -11.02
C VAL A 251 -19.60 -15.52 -9.92
N THR A 252 -18.32 -15.49 -10.30
CA THR A 252 -17.21 -15.51 -9.35
C THR A 252 -16.13 -14.52 -9.71
N LEU A 253 -15.75 -13.72 -8.72
CA LEU A 253 -14.58 -12.86 -8.75
C LEU A 253 -13.82 -13.06 -7.43
N SER A 254 -12.94 -14.06 -7.41
CA SER A 254 -12.13 -14.32 -6.23
C SER A 254 -11.12 -13.19 -5.99
N ARG A 255 -10.70 -13.00 -4.74
CA ARG A 255 -9.65 -12.02 -4.41
C ARG A 255 -8.34 -12.31 -5.17
N GLY A 256 -8.04 -13.58 -5.42
CA GLY A 256 -6.88 -14.00 -6.22
C GLY A 256 -7.02 -13.59 -7.68
N LEU A 257 -8.19 -13.80 -8.30
CA LEU A 257 -8.44 -13.36 -9.68
C LEU A 257 -8.38 -11.84 -9.80
N LEU A 258 -9.01 -11.12 -8.85
CA LEU A 258 -8.96 -9.66 -8.79
C LEU A 258 -7.52 -9.15 -8.66
N PHE A 259 -6.70 -9.80 -7.82
CA PHE A 259 -5.27 -9.47 -7.69
C PHE A 259 -4.52 -9.68 -9.01
N ASN A 260 -4.76 -10.79 -9.70
CA ASN A 260 -4.12 -11.06 -10.99
C ASN A 260 -4.53 -10.04 -12.07
N ILE A 261 -5.82 -9.71 -12.16
CA ILE A 261 -6.31 -8.69 -13.10
C ILE A 261 -5.68 -7.33 -12.80
N HIS A 262 -5.67 -6.93 -11.52
CA HIS A 262 -5.04 -5.68 -11.10
C HIS A 262 -3.54 -5.67 -11.40
N PHE A 263 -2.86 -6.79 -11.21
CA PHE A 263 -1.45 -6.94 -11.52
C PHE A 263 -1.18 -6.80 -13.03
N ILE A 264 -1.94 -7.50 -13.87
CA ILE A 264 -1.79 -7.47 -15.33
C ILE A 264 -2.07 -6.07 -15.90
N LEU A 265 -3.13 -5.40 -15.43
CA LEU A 265 -3.60 -4.14 -16.03
C LEU A 265 -2.92 -2.90 -15.45
N PHE A 266 -2.60 -2.88 -14.15
CA PHE A 266 -2.24 -1.66 -13.44
C PHE A 266 -0.89 -1.70 -12.74
N SER A 267 -0.23 -2.85 -12.64
CA SER A 267 1.14 -2.83 -12.15
C SER A 267 2.00 -2.12 -13.19
N LYS A 268 2.44 -0.90 -12.83
CA LYS A 268 3.65 -0.34 -13.43
C LYS A 268 4.70 -1.41 -13.26
N LEU A 269 5.30 -1.85 -14.36
CA LEU A 269 6.46 -2.73 -14.39
C LEU A 269 7.67 -1.96 -13.84
N LYS A 270 7.56 -1.43 -12.61
CA LYS A 270 8.70 -1.06 -11.77
C LYS A 270 9.38 -2.38 -11.50
N ARG A 271 10.33 -2.74 -12.37
CA ARG A 271 11.24 -3.90 -12.29
C ARG A 271 11.34 -4.33 -10.84
N ILE A 272 10.78 -5.49 -10.51
CA ILE A 272 11.20 -6.37 -9.40
C ILE A 272 11.96 -5.58 -8.33
N SER A 273 11.24 -4.67 -7.63
CA SER A 273 11.81 -3.85 -6.55
C SER A 273 12.05 -4.71 -5.29
N PHE A 274 11.97 -6.03 -5.43
CA PHE A 274 12.45 -6.98 -4.43
C PHE A 274 13.97 -6.85 -4.21
N ILE A 275 14.73 -6.50 -5.26
CA ILE A 275 16.18 -6.27 -5.16
C ILE A 275 16.50 -4.88 -4.57
N GLY A 276 15.63 -3.89 -4.81
CA GLY A 276 15.78 -2.52 -4.29
C GLY A 276 15.60 -2.42 -2.77
N SER A 277 14.63 -3.14 -2.19
CA SER A 277 14.43 -3.17 -0.74
C SER A 277 15.57 -3.87 0.01
N ILE A 278 16.21 -4.88 -0.61
CA ILE A 278 17.42 -5.52 -0.08
C ILE A 278 18.62 -4.56 -0.13
N SER A 279 18.76 -3.79 -1.21
CA SER A 279 19.83 -2.80 -1.35
C SER A 279 19.72 -1.64 -0.35
N ILE A 280 18.50 -1.20 -0.02
CA ILE A 280 18.27 -0.17 1.01
C ILE A 280 18.56 -0.71 2.42
N PHE A 281 18.19 -1.96 2.71
CA PHE A 281 18.48 -2.59 4.00
C PHE A 281 19.97 -2.87 4.20
N MET A 282 20.70 -3.30 3.16
CA MET A 282 22.16 -3.42 3.20
C MET A 282 22.82 -2.06 3.45
N ARG A 283 22.38 -1.00 2.77
CA ARG A 283 22.95 0.35 2.94
C ARG A 283 22.73 0.92 4.35
N PHE A 284 21.54 0.68 4.93
CA PHE A 284 21.25 1.07 6.33
C PHE A 284 22.06 0.28 7.38
N SER A 285 22.50 -0.95 7.06
CA SER A 285 23.33 -1.75 7.94
C SER A 285 24.81 -1.36 7.89
N THR A 286 25.28 -0.80 6.77
CA THR A 286 26.67 -0.34 6.62
C THR A 286 26.89 1.03 7.27
N ASP A 287 25.90 1.92 7.22
CA ASP A 287 25.99 3.29 7.79
C ASP A 287 25.91 3.33 9.33
N ARG A 288 25.63 2.21 10.02
CA ARG A 288 25.70 2.11 11.50
C ARG A 288 26.92 1.34 12.01
N ALA A 289 27.80 0.88 11.13
CA ALA A 289 28.97 0.08 11.48
C ALA A 289 30.30 0.83 11.33
N ILE A 290 30.26 2.16 11.18
CA ILE A 290 31.43 3.05 11.15
C ILE A 290 31.28 4.11 12.24
#